data_AF-W9K8M3-F1
#
_entry.id   AF-W9K8M3-F1
#
_cell.length_a   1.000
_cell.length_b   1.000
_cell.length_c   1.000
_cell.angle_alpha   90.00
_cell.angle_beta   90.00
_cell.angle_gamma   90.00
#
_symmetry.space_group_name_H-M   'P 1'
#
loop_
_entity.id
_entity.type
_entity.pdbx_description
1 polymer ?
#
loop_
_entity_poly.entity_id
_entity_poly.type
_entity_poly.pdbx_seq_one_letter_code
_entity_poly.pdbx_strand_id
1 'polypeptide(L)'
;MFSQEDLENIAVKGIAFTIRSVLVSRIFLEGLMTMMYPASTGRNSTDVLRVIDSLQSGDKEGVVTPIDWQVGEDVIVPPSVSTEDAKKKFGDVREVKPYLRFTKA
;
A
#
# COMPACT_ATOMS: atom_id res chain seq x y z
N MET A 1 19.30 -2.45 -2.74
CA MET A 1 20.38 -2.28 -1.75
C MET A 1 21.56 -3.13 -2.18
N PHE A 2 22.79 -2.61 -2.11
CA PHE A 2 24.01 -3.37 -2.39
C PHE A 2 24.54 -3.96 -1.07
N SER A 3 25.13 -5.15 -1.13
CA SER A 3 25.96 -5.64 -0.03
C SER A 3 27.40 -5.17 -0.20
N GLN A 4 28.15 -5.14 0.89
CA GLN A 4 29.58 -4.83 0.84
C GLN A 4 30.36 -5.88 0.01
N GLU A 5 29.92 -7.13 0.03
CA GLU A 5 30.45 -8.21 -0.80
C GLU A 5 30.25 -7.97 -2.31
N ASP A 6 29.14 -7.33 -2.72
CA ASP A 6 28.91 -6.97 -4.12
C ASP A 6 29.92 -5.92 -4.61
N LEU A 7 30.29 -4.97 -3.74
CA LEU A 7 31.28 -3.93 -4.04
C LEU A 7 32.70 -4.50 -4.10
N GLU A 8 33.03 -5.40 -3.18
CA GLU A 8 34.34 -6.07 -3.11
C GLU A 8 34.58 -6.99 -4.32
N ASN A 9 33.51 -7.58 -4.88
CA ASN A 9 33.59 -8.49 -6.02
C ASN A 9 33.36 -7.84 -7.40
N ILE A 10 33.28 -6.51 -7.49
CA ILE A 10 33.07 -5.79 -8.78
C ILE A 10 34.13 -6.18 -9.82
N ALA A 11 35.39 -6.35 -9.41
CA ALA A 11 36.47 -6.72 -10.33
C ALA A 11 36.32 -8.13 -10.94
N VAL A 12 35.58 -9.02 -10.28
CA VAL A 12 35.39 -10.43 -10.70
C VAL A 12 34.03 -10.65 -11.38
N LYS A 13 32.96 -10.06 -10.84
CA LYS A 13 31.58 -10.22 -11.32
C LYS A 13 31.15 -9.13 -12.31
N GLY A 14 31.94 -8.08 -12.47
CA GLY A 14 31.62 -6.93 -13.32
C GLY A 14 30.65 -5.96 -12.63
N ILE A 15 29.37 -6.00 -13.01
CA ILE A 15 28.36 -5.04 -12.54
C ILE A 15 27.66 -5.56 -11.28
N ALA A 16 27.66 -4.76 -10.22
CA ALA A 16 26.80 -4.99 -9.06
C ALA A 16 25.34 -4.62 -9.42
N PHE A 17 24.40 -5.54 -9.25
CA PHE A 17 22.97 -5.28 -9.47
C PHE A 17 22.28 -4.84 -8.17
N THR A 18 21.48 -3.79 -8.24
CA THR A 18 20.60 -3.42 -7.11
C THR A 18 19.38 -4.33 -7.06
N ILE A 19 18.91 -4.64 -5.84
CA ILE A 19 17.48 -4.89 -5.64
C ILE A 19 16.71 -3.63 -6.04
N ARG A 20 15.77 -3.79 -6.97
CA ARG A 20 15.02 -2.71 -7.59
C ARG A 20 13.85 -2.30 -6.69
N SER A 21 14.14 -1.53 -5.65
CA SER A 21 13.12 -1.03 -4.71
C SER A 21 12.30 0.14 -5.27
N VAL A 22 11.02 0.21 -4.90
CA VAL A 22 10.13 1.37 -5.03
C VAL A 22 9.75 1.80 -3.61
N LEU A 23 9.93 3.09 -3.32
CA LEU A 23 9.59 3.69 -2.03
C LEU A 23 8.49 4.72 -2.28
N VAL A 24 7.34 4.53 -1.64
CA VAL A 24 6.25 5.52 -1.60
C VAL A 24 6.21 6.09 -0.19
N SER A 25 6.52 7.37 -0.07
CA SER A 25 6.70 8.07 1.19
C SER A 25 5.92 9.38 1.18
N ARG A 26 5.33 9.70 2.33
CA ARG A 26 4.74 11.01 2.60
C ARG A 26 5.84 12.03 2.93
N ILE A 27 5.55 13.30 2.65
CA ILE A 27 6.44 14.45 2.92
C ILE A 27 6.88 14.51 4.40
N PHE A 28 6.02 14.08 5.32
CA PHE A 28 6.36 13.83 6.71
C PHE A 28 6.47 12.31 6.89
N LEU A 29 7.67 11.84 7.27
CA LEU A 29 8.23 10.47 7.24
C LEU A 29 7.41 9.31 7.83
N GLU A 30 6.12 9.47 8.10
CA GLU A 30 5.23 8.43 8.62
C GLU A 30 4.41 7.81 7.48
N GLY A 31 4.47 6.47 7.37
CA GLY A 31 3.79 5.70 6.33
C GLY A 31 4.67 5.46 5.09
N LEU A 32 5.61 4.53 5.20
CA LEU A 32 6.44 4.07 4.08
C LEU A 32 5.88 2.75 3.52
N MET A 33 5.47 2.74 2.25
CA MET A 33 5.36 1.48 1.51
C MET A 33 6.68 1.22 0.78
N THR A 34 7.18 0.00 0.88
CA THR A 34 8.32 -0.49 0.10
C THR A 34 7.92 -1.70 -0.73
N MET A 35 8.19 -1.66 -2.04
CA MET A 35 8.09 -2.84 -2.92
C MET A 35 9.48 -3.19 -3.45
N MET A 36 9.88 -4.46 -3.34
CA MET A 36 11.21 -4.93 -3.72
C MET A 36 11.10 -6.00 -4.80
N TYR A 37 11.67 -5.71 -5.98
CA TYR A 37 11.72 -6.65 -7.09
C TYR A 37 13.19 -6.97 -7.44
N PRO A 38 13.51 -8.23 -7.81
CA PRO A 38 14.81 -8.54 -8.39
C PRO A 38 14.92 -7.93 -9.79
N ALA A 39 16.15 -7.84 -10.32
CA ALA A 39 16.37 -7.32 -11.67
C ALA A 39 15.70 -8.16 -12.78
N SER A 40 15.44 -9.44 -12.50
CA SER A 40 14.78 -10.39 -13.40
C SER A 40 13.26 -10.20 -13.51
N THR A 41 12.63 -9.47 -12.59
CA THR A 41 11.17 -9.33 -12.54
C THR A 41 10.76 -7.89 -12.81
N GLY A 42 10.00 -7.68 -13.88
CA GLY A 42 9.38 -6.40 -14.20
C GLY A 42 8.37 -5.97 -13.14
N ARG A 43 8.24 -4.67 -12.89
CA ARG A 43 7.28 -4.10 -11.95
C ARG A 43 5.94 -3.88 -12.64
N ASN A 44 4.85 -3.89 -11.87
CA ASN A 44 3.54 -3.48 -12.33
C ASN A 44 3.29 -2.01 -11.97
N SER A 45 3.27 -1.11 -12.95
CA SER A 45 2.99 0.31 -12.72
C SER A 45 1.57 0.57 -12.24
N THR A 46 0.61 -0.27 -12.64
CA THR A 46 -0.79 -0.15 -12.21
C THR A 46 -0.91 -0.40 -10.71
N ASP A 47 -0.16 -1.36 -10.16
CA ASP A 47 -0.14 -1.58 -8.71
C ASP A 47 0.47 -0.42 -7.94
N VAL A 48 1.51 0.23 -8.50
CA VAL A 48 2.09 1.43 -7.88
C VAL A 48 1.04 2.52 -7.77
N LEU A 49 0.28 2.79 -8.84
CA LEU A 49 -0.80 3.77 -8.83
C LEU A 49 -1.93 3.37 -7.87
N ARG A 50 -2.37 2.12 -7.92
CA ARG A 50 -3.42 1.58 -7.05
C ARG A 50 -3.09 1.76 -5.56
N VAL A 51 -1.84 1.53 -5.16
CA VAL A 51 -1.45 1.74 -3.76
C VAL A 51 -1.34 3.23 -3.42
N ILE A 52 -0.91 4.09 -4.35
CA ILE A 52 -0.95 5.54 -4.14
C ILE A 52 -2.39 6.00 -3.90
N ASP A 53 -3.35 5.56 -4.73
CA ASP A 53 -4.76 5.87 -4.57
C ASP A 53 -5.30 5.35 -3.24
N SER A 54 -4.95 4.11 -2.87
CA SER A 54 -5.32 3.54 -1.57
C SER A 54 -4.78 4.35 -0.38
N LEU A 55 -3.53 4.81 -0.43
CA LEU A 55 -2.92 5.60 0.65
C LEU A 55 -3.63 6.96 0.75
N GLN A 56 -3.91 7.60 -0.39
CA GLN A 56 -4.61 8.88 -0.44
C GLN A 56 -6.07 8.78 0.03
N SER A 57 -6.80 7.72 -0.36
CA SER A 57 -8.16 7.44 0.13
C SER A 57 -8.16 7.20 1.65
N GLY A 58 -7.19 6.44 2.16
CA GLY A 58 -7.06 6.22 3.59
C GLY A 58 -6.87 7.51 4.38
N ASP A 59 -6.07 8.45 3.85
CA ASP A 59 -5.83 9.75 4.47
C ASP A 59 -7.05 10.69 4.40
N LYS A 60 -7.70 10.74 3.25
CA LYS A 60 -8.80 11.67 3.00
C LYS A 60 -10.09 11.23 3.69
N GLU A 61 -10.40 9.95 3.62
CA GLU A 61 -11.70 9.40 4.05
C GLU A 61 -11.59 8.62 5.35
N GLY A 62 -10.38 8.29 5.83
CA GLY A 62 -10.21 7.52 7.06
C GLY A 62 -10.73 6.09 6.91
N VAL A 63 -10.52 5.48 5.75
CA VAL A 63 -10.96 4.12 5.39
C VAL A 63 -9.75 3.22 5.12
N VAL A 64 -9.96 1.91 5.05
CA VAL A 64 -8.92 0.96 4.62
C VAL A 64 -9.40 0.17 3.41
N THR A 65 -8.49 -0.16 2.51
CA THR A 65 -8.83 -0.87 1.26
C THR A 65 -8.68 -2.38 1.43
N PRO A 66 -9.61 -3.19 0.90
CA PRO A 66 -9.49 -4.66 0.91
C PRO A 66 -8.41 -5.16 -0.06
N ILE A 67 -8.20 -6.48 -0.05
CA ILE A 67 -7.36 -7.16 -1.04
C ILE A 67 -7.87 -6.88 -2.46
N ASP A 68 -6.94 -6.66 -3.39
CA ASP A 68 -7.19 -6.38 -4.81
C ASP A 68 -8.06 -5.17 -5.14
N TRP A 69 -8.33 -4.32 -4.14
CA TRP A 69 -9.18 -3.13 -4.27
C TRP A 69 -8.79 -2.22 -5.44
N GLN A 70 -9.80 -1.78 -6.18
CA GLN A 70 -9.74 -0.75 -7.22
C GLN A 70 -10.57 0.48 -6.84
N VAL A 71 -10.22 1.62 -7.44
CA VAL A 71 -10.96 2.88 -7.23
C VAL A 71 -12.44 2.71 -7.58
N GLY A 72 -13.31 3.06 -6.63
CA GLY A 72 -14.77 2.92 -6.76
C GLY A 72 -15.36 1.64 -6.16
N GLU A 73 -14.52 0.69 -5.73
CA GLU A 73 -14.96 -0.48 -4.97
C GLU A 73 -15.18 -0.16 -3.49
N ASP A 74 -15.92 -1.05 -2.82
CA ASP A 74 -16.21 -0.91 -1.39
C ASP A 74 -14.91 -0.89 -0.57
N VAL A 75 -14.87 -0.01 0.42
CA VAL A 75 -13.78 0.11 1.38
C VAL A 75 -14.22 -0.45 2.73
N ILE A 76 -13.25 -0.66 3.62
CA ILE A 76 -13.46 -1.19 4.95
C ILE A 76 -13.39 -0.05 5.97
N VAL A 77 -14.31 -0.08 6.94
CA VAL A 77 -14.30 0.81 8.09
C VAL A 77 -13.24 0.34 9.09
N PRO A 78 -12.28 1.20 9.48
CA PRO A 78 -11.24 0.82 10.46
C PRO A 78 -11.86 0.31 11.77
N PRO A 79 -11.28 -0.72 12.41
CA PRO A 79 -11.80 -1.25 13.68
C PRO A 79 -11.86 -0.22 14.81
N SER A 80 -11.06 0.85 14.74
CA SER A 80 -11.05 1.96 15.69
C SER A 80 -12.30 2.85 15.62
N VAL A 81 -13.08 2.78 14.54
CA VAL A 81 -14.30 3.58 14.34
C VAL A 81 -15.52 2.77 14.76
N SER A 82 -16.39 3.33 15.60
CA SER A 82 -17.64 2.67 16.03
C SER A 82 -18.59 2.48 14.84
N THR A 83 -19.44 1.45 14.87
CA THR A 83 -20.42 1.23 13.78
C THR A 83 -21.42 2.38 13.68
N GLU A 84 -21.74 3.04 14.79
CA GLU A 84 -22.62 4.22 14.80
C GLU A 84 -21.98 5.41 14.07
N ASP A 85 -20.71 5.71 14.36
CA ASP A 85 -20.02 6.83 13.72
C ASP A 85 -19.74 6.55 12.25
N ALA A 86 -19.46 5.29 11.91
CA ALA A 86 -19.33 4.86 10.52
C ALA A 86 -20.64 5.07 9.75
N LYS A 87 -21.80 4.70 10.32
CA LYS A 87 -23.11 4.93 9.69
C LYS A 87 -23.45 6.42 9.56
N LYS A 88 -23.04 7.25 10.53
CA LYS A 88 -23.21 8.72 10.42
C LYS A 88 -22.36 9.30 9.29
N LYS A 89 -21.13 8.80 9.11
CA LYS A 89 -20.18 9.31 8.13
C LYS A 89 -20.45 8.82 6.71
N PHE A 90 -20.72 7.52 6.56
CA PHE A 90 -20.80 6.86 5.26
C PHE A 90 -22.20 6.34 4.90
N GLY A 91 -23.18 6.44 5.81
CA GLY A 91 -24.54 5.96 5.59
C GLY A 91 -24.66 4.46 5.76
N ASP A 92 -24.70 3.72 4.65
CA ASP A 92 -24.87 2.27 4.69
C ASP A 92 -23.55 1.56 4.99
N VAL A 93 -23.57 0.69 5.99
CA VAL A 93 -22.41 -0.08 6.44
C VAL A 93 -22.79 -1.55 6.53
N ARG A 94 -22.21 -2.35 5.64
CA ARG A 94 -22.41 -3.80 5.60
C ARG A 94 -21.46 -4.48 6.57
N GLU A 95 -22.01 -4.93 7.69
CA GLU A 95 -21.26 -5.66 8.72
C GLU A 95 -21.25 -7.17 8.44
N VAL A 96 -20.07 -7.72 8.12
CA VAL A 96 -19.86 -9.17 7.96
C VAL A 96 -19.40 -9.78 9.29
N LYS A 97 -18.53 -9.06 10.00
CA LYS A 97 -18.07 -9.31 11.37
C LYS A 97 -17.87 -7.97 12.07
N PRO A 98 -17.82 -7.92 13.41
CA PRO A 98 -17.60 -6.65 14.14
C PRO A 98 -16.36 -5.87 13.69
N TYR A 99 -15.31 -6.57 13.24
CA TYR A 99 -14.07 -5.98 12.72
C TYR A 99 -14.00 -5.89 11.18
N LEU A 100 -14.96 -6.48 10.46
CA LEU A 100 -15.00 -6.53 9.00
C LEU A 100 -16.32 -5.91 8.50
N ARG A 101 -16.25 -4.62 8.25
CA ARG A 101 -17.40 -3.77 7.88
C ARG A 101 -17.07 -3.02 6.61
N PHE A 102 -17.92 -3.16 5.61
CA PHE A 102 -17.76 -2.52 4.30
C PHE A 102 -18.65 -1.29 4.18
N THR A 103 -18.18 -0.30 3.44
CA THR A 103 -18.92 0.91 3.08
C THR A 103 -18.53 1.39 1.68
N LYS A 104 -19.38 2.18 1.05
CA LYS A 104 -19.00 2.96 -0.14
C LYS A 104 -18.10 4.12 0.31
N ALA A 105 -16.97 4.29 -0.38
CA ALA A 105 -16.07 5.43 -0.29
C ALA A 105 -16.63 6.62 -1.09
#